data_AF-A0A1G7KU88-F1
#
_entry.id   AF-A0A1G7KU88-F1
#
_cell.length_a   1.000
_cell.length_b   1.000
_cell.length_c   1.000
_cell.angle_alpha   90.00
_cell.angle_beta   90.00
_cell.angle_gamma   90.00
#
_symmetry.space_group_name_H-M   'P 1'
#
loop_
_entity.id
_entity.type
_entity.pdbx_description
1 polymer ?
#
loop_
_entity_poly.entity_id
_entity_poly.type
_entity_poly.pdbx_seq_one_letter_code
_entity_poly.pdbx_strand_id
1 'polypeptide(L)'
;MTMPYSPSRATFQGNGVATTFPFSFKVWSTDQLTVTVTTPDATYTEEDVTAQCAITLTESGGTVTYTRNGAPLPVGYTLAVSRNMPFVQEVDLVSASRFDPQVIEDALDQAAAERQQLREGLDRVVKVPATSSETPEDVVGDIYAARDNAAASATAANASATNAAASETAAAASASTASAKASEAVTSATNAATSKTDAATSASTA
;
A
#
# COMPACT_ATOMS: atom_id res chain seq x y z
N MET A 1 -40.09 0.44 12.70
CA MET A 1 -39.43 1.57 12.01
C MET A 1 -38.66 0.94 10.87
N THR A 2 -38.70 1.44 9.64
CA THR A 2 -37.97 0.80 8.54
C THR A 2 -36.51 1.23 8.54
N MET A 3 -35.57 0.30 8.40
CA MET A 3 -34.14 0.61 8.32
C MET A 3 -33.78 1.42 7.04
N PRO A 4 -33.33 2.68 7.16
CA PRO A 4 -32.78 3.42 6.04
C PRO A 4 -31.39 2.89 5.66
N TYR A 5 -30.91 3.27 4.47
CA TYR A 5 -29.51 3.04 4.14
C TYR A 5 -28.59 3.76 5.14
N SER A 6 -27.62 3.02 5.69
CA SER A 6 -26.58 3.56 6.55
C SER A 6 -25.24 2.92 6.19
N PRO A 7 -24.11 3.66 6.29
CA PRO A 7 -22.79 3.04 6.19
C PRO A 7 -22.63 1.94 7.23
N SER A 8 -22.08 0.78 6.88
CA SER A 8 -21.78 -0.29 7.85
C SER A 8 -20.44 -0.11 8.57
N ARG A 9 -19.78 1.03 8.35
CA ARG A 9 -18.49 1.38 8.96
C ARG A 9 -18.35 2.90 9.15
N ALA A 10 -17.68 3.30 10.22
CA ALA A 10 -17.12 4.63 10.42
C ALA A 10 -15.60 4.57 10.65
N THR A 11 -14.84 5.52 10.12
CA THR A 11 -13.37 5.57 10.25
C THR A 11 -12.89 6.90 10.81
N PHE A 12 -11.85 6.86 11.63
CA PHE A 12 -11.32 8.00 12.38
C PHE A 12 -9.81 8.04 12.32
N GLN A 13 -9.26 9.22 12.04
CA GLN A 13 -7.81 9.45 12.10
C GLN A 13 -7.42 9.85 13.52
N GLY A 14 -6.38 9.21 14.04
CA GLY A 14 -5.79 9.53 15.32
C GLY A 14 -5.12 10.89 15.30
N ASN A 15 -5.45 11.71 16.30
CA ASN A 15 -4.92 13.06 16.48
C ASN A 15 -4.17 13.21 17.82
N GLY A 16 -3.99 12.12 18.58
CA GLY A 16 -3.35 12.14 19.89
C GLY A 16 -4.16 12.82 21.00
N VAL A 17 -5.45 13.14 20.77
CA VAL A 17 -6.33 13.80 21.75
C VAL A 17 -7.68 13.10 21.89
N ALA A 18 -8.27 12.62 20.80
CA ALA A 18 -9.60 12.00 20.80
C ALA A 18 -9.57 10.60 21.43
N THR A 19 -10.51 10.36 22.34
CA THR A 19 -10.78 9.07 22.98
C THR A 19 -12.18 8.54 22.65
N THR A 20 -12.99 9.32 21.94
CA THR A 20 -14.41 9.04 21.71
C THR A 20 -14.74 9.17 20.24
N PHE A 21 -15.37 8.13 19.68
CA PHE A 21 -15.61 7.95 18.26
C PHE A 21 -17.08 7.59 18.01
N PRO A 22 -17.89 8.51 17.44
CA PRO A 22 -19.31 8.25 17.20
C PRO A 22 -19.51 7.40 15.93
N PHE A 23 -20.54 6.57 15.88
CA PHE A 23 -20.97 5.88 14.66
C PHE A 23 -22.49 6.03 14.48
N SER A 24 -22.96 6.00 13.23
CA SER A 24 -24.33 6.35 12.86
C SER A 24 -25.06 5.23 12.11
N PHE A 25 -24.89 4.01 12.58
CA PHE A 25 -25.50 2.83 11.97
C PHE A 25 -26.04 1.90 13.04
N LYS A 26 -27.25 1.38 12.85
CA LYS A 26 -27.93 0.55 13.86
C LYS A 26 -27.25 -0.82 14.00
N VAL A 27 -27.13 -1.23 15.26
CA VAL A 27 -26.86 -2.58 15.77
C VAL A 27 -27.79 -2.81 16.98
N TRP A 28 -28.10 -4.05 17.32
CA TRP A 28 -28.99 -4.42 18.43
C TRP A 28 -28.22 -4.73 19.72
N SER A 29 -26.94 -5.06 19.59
CA SER A 29 -26.07 -5.42 20.70
C SER A 29 -24.64 -4.99 20.42
N THR A 30 -23.83 -4.81 21.46
CA THR A 30 -22.43 -4.36 21.34
C THR A 30 -21.51 -5.42 20.75
N ASP A 31 -21.90 -6.69 20.80
CA ASP A 31 -21.18 -7.81 20.17
C ASP A 31 -21.31 -7.83 18.64
N GLN A 32 -22.28 -7.10 18.10
CA GLN A 32 -22.48 -6.91 16.65
C GLN A 32 -21.59 -5.80 16.08
N LEU A 33 -20.54 -5.42 16.80
CA LEU A 33 -19.55 -4.44 16.39
C LEU A 33 -18.15 -5.02 16.49
N THR A 34 -17.30 -4.61 15.58
CA THR A 34 -15.86 -4.73 15.71
C THR A 34 -15.24 -3.35 15.67
N VAL A 35 -14.30 -3.11 16.57
CA VAL A 35 -13.46 -1.92 16.58
C VAL A 35 -12.05 -2.35 16.26
N THR A 36 -11.52 -1.89 15.13
CA THR A 36 -10.14 -2.18 14.72
C THR A 36 -9.29 -0.92 14.70
N VAL A 37 -8.00 -1.10 14.93
CA VAL A 37 -7.01 -0.04 14.81
C VAL A 37 -5.90 -0.48 13.86
N THR A 38 -5.59 0.38 12.90
CA THR A 38 -4.52 0.16 11.92
C THR A 38 -3.31 1.04 12.25
N THR A 39 -2.13 0.44 12.27
CA THR A 39 -0.84 1.13 12.44
C THR A 39 -0.44 1.90 11.17
N PRO A 40 0.30 3.02 11.29
CA PRO A 40 0.80 3.78 10.14
C PRO A 40 1.98 3.12 9.40
N ASP A 41 2.33 1.88 9.73
CA ASP A 41 3.46 1.19 9.11
C ASP A 41 3.11 0.67 7.70
N ALA A 42 4.14 0.35 6.92
CA ALA A 42 3.98 -0.08 5.52
C ALA A 42 3.16 -1.37 5.36
N THR A 43 3.00 -2.14 6.45
CA THR A 43 2.24 -3.39 6.49
C THR A 43 0.75 -3.20 6.80
N TYR A 44 0.32 -2.00 7.23
CA TYR A 44 -1.07 -1.70 7.60
C TYR A 44 -1.68 -2.78 8.50
N THR A 45 -0.98 -3.12 9.57
CA THR A 45 -1.44 -4.19 10.48
C THR A 45 -2.72 -3.75 11.17
N GLU A 46 -3.79 -4.53 11.01
CA GLU A 46 -5.08 -4.29 11.64
C GLU A 46 -5.19 -5.13 12.93
N GLU A 47 -5.47 -4.47 14.05
CA GLU A 47 -5.66 -5.08 15.37
C GLU A 47 -7.11 -4.91 15.82
N ASP A 48 -7.77 -6.01 16.23
CA ASP A 48 -9.07 -5.95 16.90
C ASP A 48 -8.89 -5.46 18.34
N VAL A 49 -9.42 -4.27 18.61
CA VAL A 49 -9.37 -3.61 19.92
C VAL A 49 -10.74 -3.49 20.58
N THR A 50 -11.73 -4.24 20.11
CA THR A 50 -13.12 -4.18 20.60
C THR A 50 -13.19 -4.37 22.11
N ALA A 51 -12.44 -5.35 22.64
CA ALA A 51 -12.39 -5.63 24.07
C ALA A 51 -11.70 -4.53 24.90
N GLN A 52 -10.96 -3.61 24.28
CA GLN A 52 -10.35 -2.46 24.95
C GLN A 52 -11.13 -1.15 24.73
N CYS A 53 -12.39 -1.27 24.28
CA CYS A 53 -13.29 -0.15 24.09
C CYS A 53 -14.54 -0.30 24.96
N ALA A 54 -15.07 0.83 25.44
CA ALA A 54 -16.39 0.90 26.03
C ALA A 54 -17.38 1.41 24.97
N ILE A 55 -18.44 0.64 24.71
CA ILE A 55 -19.41 0.94 23.65
C ILE A 55 -20.74 1.35 24.28
N THR A 56 -21.28 2.49 23.86
CA THR A 56 -22.62 2.95 24.23
C THR A 56 -23.49 3.00 22.97
N LEU A 57 -24.56 2.22 22.95
CA LEU A 57 -25.50 2.19 21.84
C LEU A 57 -26.58 3.26 21.99
N THR A 58 -27.07 3.72 20.84
CA THR A 58 -28.27 4.54 20.67
C THR A 58 -29.18 3.86 19.66
N GLU A 59 -30.38 4.40 19.44
CA GLU A 59 -31.35 3.79 18.52
C GLU A 59 -30.81 3.57 17.09
N SER A 60 -29.92 4.45 16.62
CA SER A 60 -29.45 4.46 15.22
C SER A 60 -27.93 4.59 15.09
N GLY A 61 -27.19 4.16 16.10
CA GLY A 61 -25.74 4.31 16.15
C GLY A 61 -25.21 4.16 17.56
N GLY A 62 -24.17 4.91 17.87
CA GLY A 62 -23.62 4.93 19.21
C GLY A 62 -22.26 5.60 19.26
N THR A 63 -21.57 5.32 20.35
CA THR A 63 -20.26 5.90 20.64
C THR A 63 -19.33 4.82 21.14
N VAL A 64 -18.16 4.74 20.52
CA VAL A 64 -17.02 3.93 20.98
C VAL A 64 -16.09 4.84 21.78
N THR A 65 -15.84 4.49 23.03
CA THR A 65 -14.80 5.11 23.86
C THR A 65 -13.58 4.20 23.84
N TYR A 66 -12.51 4.67 23.22
CA TYR A 66 -11.23 3.97 23.16
C TYR A 66 -10.56 4.08 24.53
N THR A 67 -10.52 2.96 25.26
CA THR A 67 -10.02 2.93 26.66
C THR A 67 -8.65 2.30 26.81
N ARG A 68 -7.98 1.96 25.70
CA ARG A 68 -6.66 1.32 25.71
C ARG A 68 -5.67 2.14 26.54
N ASN A 69 -5.43 1.68 27.77
CA ASN A 69 -4.61 2.34 28.79
C ASN A 69 -5.00 3.80 29.09
N GLY A 70 -6.25 4.20 28.84
CA GLY A 70 -6.73 5.58 28.97
C GLY A 70 -6.06 6.58 28.02
N ALA A 71 -5.35 6.10 26.99
CA ALA A 71 -4.64 6.94 26.04
C ALA A 71 -5.54 7.31 24.84
N PRO A 72 -5.38 8.52 24.28
CA PRO A 72 -6.04 8.89 23.04
C PRO A 72 -5.49 8.08 21.85
N LEU A 73 -6.26 8.00 20.77
CA LEU A 73 -5.79 7.36 19.53
C LEU A 73 -4.56 8.11 19.00
N PRO A 74 -3.38 7.47 18.90
CA PRO A 74 -2.14 8.17 18.57
C PRO A 74 -2.15 8.76 17.15
N VAL A 75 -1.34 9.79 16.92
CA VAL A 75 -1.21 10.41 15.59
C VAL A 75 -0.75 9.38 14.57
N GLY A 76 -1.42 9.34 13.41
CA GLY A 76 -1.13 8.41 12.30
C GLY A 76 -1.84 7.06 12.39
N TYR A 77 -2.44 6.71 13.52
CA TYR A 77 -3.27 5.51 13.63
C TYR A 77 -4.65 5.77 13.05
N THR A 78 -5.26 4.76 12.43
CA THR A 78 -6.65 4.83 11.97
C THR A 78 -7.50 3.87 12.79
N LEU A 79 -8.62 4.33 13.35
CA LEU A 79 -9.61 3.49 14.02
C LEU A 79 -10.81 3.30 13.11
N ALA A 80 -11.29 2.06 12.98
CA ALA A 80 -12.51 1.74 12.28
C ALA A 80 -13.51 1.08 13.25
N VAL A 81 -14.77 1.50 13.15
CA VAL A 81 -15.91 0.84 13.81
C VAL A 81 -16.76 0.24 12.70
N SER A 82 -16.92 -1.08 12.67
CA SER A 82 -17.68 -1.80 11.65
C SER A 82 -18.77 -2.68 12.27
N ARG A 83 -19.83 -2.95 11.51
CA ARG A 83 -20.80 -3.99 11.85
C ARG A 83 -20.16 -5.38 11.75
N ASN A 84 -20.50 -6.24 12.70
CA ASN A 84 -20.11 -7.64 12.76
C ASN A 84 -21.33 -8.49 13.15
N MET A 85 -22.37 -8.47 12.30
CA MET A 85 -23.59 -9.25 12.52
C MET A 85 -23.33 -10.76 12.36
N PRO A 86 -24.01 -11.62 13.14
CA PRO A 86 -23.75 -13.06 13.17
C PRO A 86 -24.25 -13.87 11.94
N PHE A 87 -25.03 -13.28 11.02
CA PHE A 87 -25.62 -13.97 9.86
C PHE A 87 -26.44 -15.21 10.24
N VAL A 88 -27.35 -15.04 11.21
CA VAL A 88 -28.27 -16.09 11.66
C VAL A 88 -29.70 -15.58 11.68
N GLN A 89 -30.65 -16.48 11.41
CA GLN A 89 -32.06 -16.19 11.62
C GLN A 89 -32.42 -16.47 13.09
N GLU A 90 -32.72 -15.43 13.86
CA GLU A 90 -33.07 -15.55 15.28
C GLU A 90 -34.56 -15.85 15.52
N VAL A 91 -35.44 -15.47 14.58
CA VAL A 91 -36.90 -15.57 14.72
C VAL A 91 -37.44 -16.83 14.06
N ASP A 92 -38.18 -17.63 14.83
CA ASP A 92 -38.96 -18.78 14.37
C ASP A 92 -40.47 -18.51 14.51
N LEU A 93 -41.18 -18.48 13.38
CA LEU A 93 -42.61 -18.18 13.33
C LEU A 93 -43.44 -19.47 13.30
N VAL A 94 -44.24 -19.70 14.34
CA VAL A 94 -45.11 -20.87 14.44
C VAL A 94 -46.44 -20.66 13.67
N SER A 95 -46.89 -21.71 12.97
CA SER A 95 -48.13 -21.67 12.20
C SER A 95 -49.37 -21.58 13.11
N ALA A 96 -50.48 -21.06 12.55
CA ALA A 96 -51.79 -20.93 13.21
C ALA A 96 -51.81 -20.05 14.49
N SER A 97 -50.78 -19.24 14.72
CA SER A 97 -50.72 -18.26 15.81
C SER A 97 -50.81 -16.83 15.28
N ARG A 98 -51.09 -15.88 16.17
CA ARG A 98 -51.02 -14.44 15.82
C ARG A 98 -49.55 -14.01 15.84
N PHE A 99 -49.11 -13.27 14.83
CA PHE A 99 -47.77 -12.71 14.77
C PHE A 99 -47.73 -11.30 15.37
N ASP A 100 -46.65 -10.99 16.09
CA ASP A 100 -46.35 -9.62 16.50
C ASP A 100 -45.65 -8.90 15.32
N PRO A 101 -46.24 -7.83 14.76
CA PRO A 101 -45.60 -7.06 13.70
C PRO A 101 -44.21 -6.55 14.08
N GLN A 102 -43.96 -6.23 15.36
CA GLN A 102 -42.67 -5.71 15.80
C GLN A 102 -41.55 -6.75 15.65
N VAL A 103 -41.85 -8.02 15.94
CA VAL A 103 -40.90 -9.14 15.76
C VAL A 103 -40.53 -9.31 14.28
N ILE A 104 -41.50 -9.14 13.38
CA ILE A 104 -41.27 -9.24 11.93
C ILE A 104 -40.43 -8.06 11.45
N GLU A 105 -40.76 -6.83 11.87
CA GLU A 105 -40.01 -5.64 11.51
C GLU A 105 -38.56 -5.71 12.00
N ASP A 106 -38.33 -6.11 13.25
CA ASP A 106 -36.97 -6.25 13.80
C ASP A 106 -36.14 -7.31 13.03
N ALA A 107 -36.76 -8.44 12.67
CA ALA A 107 -36.10 -9.46 11.86
C ALA A 107 -35.74 -8.98 10.45
N LEU A 108 -36.65 -8.22 9.81
CA LEU A 108 -36.41 -7.65 8.48
C LEU A 108 -35.33 -6.56 8.51
N ASP A 109 -35.31 -5.75 9.57
CA ASP A 109 -34.29 -4.74 9.80
C ASP A 109 -32.92 -5.38 10.05
N GLN A 110 -32.82 -6.44 10.86
CA GLN A 110 -31.57 -7.19 11.05
C GLN A 110 -31.05 -7.76 9.73
N ALA A 111 -31.91 -8.41 8.95
CA ALA A 111 -31.54 -8.91 7.62
C ALA A 111 -31.16 -7.78 6.64
N ALA A 112 -31.71 -6.57 6.79
CA ALA A 112 -31.28 -5.40 6.03
C ALA A 112 -29.89 -4.92 6.46
N ALA A 113 -29.57 -4.90 7.76
CA ALA A 113 -28.25 -4.55 8.28
C ALA A 113 -27.18 -5.55 7.81
N GLU A 114 -27.47 -6.84 7.84
CA GLU A 114 -26.59 -7.91 7.34
C GLU A 114 -26.26 -7.73 5.85
N ARG A 115 -27.28 -7.43 5.02
CA ARG A 115 -27.05 -7.13 3.59
C ARG A 115 -26.25 -5.85 3.37
N GLN A 116 -26.47 -4.82 4.18
CA GLN A 116 -25.65 -3.59 4.15
C GLN A 116 -24.20 -3.88 4.55
N GLN A 117 -23.95 -4.79 5.51
CA GLN A 117 -22.62 -5.24 5.90
C GLN A 117 -21.93 -6.01 4.78
N LEU A 118 -22.61 -6.99 4.16
CA LEU A 118 -22.07 -7.73 3.01
C LEU A 118 -21.69 -6.81 1.86
N ARG A 119 -22.55 -5.83 1.54
CA ARG A 119 -22.26 -4.83 0.49
C ARG A 119 -20.99 -4.04 0.82
N GLU A 120 -20.83 -3.60 2.06
CA GLU A 120 -19.63 -2.87 2.50
C GLU A 120 -18.36 -3.71 2.32
N GLY A 121 -18.40 -4.99 2.72
CA GLY A 121 -17.29 -5.92 2.53
C GLY A 121 -16.99 -6.15 1.04
N LEU A 122 -18.02 -6.39 0.23
CA LEU A 122 -17.87 -6.56 -1.22
C LEU A 122 -17.34 -5.31 -1.93
N ASP A 123 -17.59 -4.11 -1.41
CA ASP A 123 -17.04 -2.88 -1.96
C ASP A 123 -15.54 -2.69 -1.69
N ARG A 124 -14.92 -3.58 -0.90
CA ARG A 124 -13.51 -3.54 -0.52
C ARG A 124 -12.66 -4.68 -1.04
N VAL A 125 -13.26 -5.69 -1.65
CA VAL A 125 -12.52 -6.80 -2.25
C VAL A 125 -12.01 -6.44 -3.65
N VAL A 126 -11.02 -7.19 -4.13
CA VAL A 126 -10.62 -7.17 -5.54
C VAL A 126 -11.77 -7.77 -6.36
N LYS A 127 -12.37 -6.97 -7.24
CA LYS A 127 -13.48 -7.38 -8.11
C LYS A 127 -12.96 -7.78 -9.48
N VAL A 128 -13.16 -9.03 -9.85
CA VAL A 128 -12.94 -9.51 -11.23
C VAL A 128 -14.23 -9.43 -12.04
N PRO A 129 -14.17 -9.11 -13.35
CA PRO A 129 -15.36 -9.12 -14.21
C PRO A 129 -16.01 -10.51 -14.25
N ALA A 130 -17.34 -10.56 -14.31
CA ALA A 130 -18.09 -11.83 -14.32
C ALA A 130 -17.81 -12.72 -15.54
N THR A 131 -17.26 -12.16 -16.62
CA THR A 131 -16.86 -12.88 -17.84
C THR A 131 -15.38 -13.26 -17.86
N SER A 132 -14.61 -12.88 -16.83
CA SER A 132 -13.20 -13.23 -16.74
C SER A 132 -13.03 -14.67 -16.26
N SER A 133 -11.99 -15.33 -16.73
CA SER A 133 -11.51 -16.59 -16.16
C SER A 133 -10.50 -16.39 -15.02
N GLU A 134 -10.06 -15.15 -14.78
CA GLU A 134 -9.11 -14.79 -13.72
C GLU A 134 -9.79 -14.78 -12.35
N THR A 135 -9.09 -15.33 -11.37
CA THR A 135 -9.48 -15.24 -9.95
C THR A 135 -8.90 -13.98 -9.31
N PRO A 136 -9.47 -13.47 -8.20
CA PRO A 136 -8.85 -12.40 -7.42
C PRO A 136 -7.39 -12.71 -7.01
N GLU A 137 -7.08 -13.98 -6.76
CA GLU A 137 -5.73 -14.46 -6.44
C GLU A 137 -4.77 -14.29 -7.63
N ASP A 138 -5.24 -14.56 -8.85
CA ASP A 138 -4.45 -14.34 -10.08
C ASP A 138 -4.11 -12.85 -10.24
N VAL A 139 -5.10 -11.97 -10.08
CA VAL A 139 -4.90 -10.51 -10.17
C VAL A 139 -3.88 -10.01 -9.14
N VAL A 140 -3.95 -10.52 -7.90
CA VAL A 140 -2.96 -10.19 -6.87
C VAL A 140 -1.58 -10.72 -7.23
N GLY A 141 -1.50 -11.93 -7.79
CA GLY A 141 -0.26 -12.51 -8.31
C GLY A 141 0.39 -11.64 -9.39
N ASP A 142 -0.40 -11.16 -10.35
CA ASP A 142 0.05 -10.29 -11.43
C ASP A 142 0.57 -8.95 -10.91
N ILE A 143 -0.06 -8.38 -9.87
CA ILE A 143 0.42 -7.16 -9.21
C ILE A 143 1.80 -7.40 -8.58
N TYR A 144 2.01 -8.53 -7.90
CA TYR A 144 3.32 -8.86 -7.33
C TYR A 144 4.38 -9.12 -8.40
N ALA A 145 4.02 -9.81 -9.48
CA ALA A 145 4.92 -10.02 -10.62
C ALA A 145 5.29 -8.68 -11.28
N ALA A 146 4.33 -7.77 -11.47
CA ALA A 146 4.60 -6.44 -12.00
C ALA A 146 5.53 -5.62 -11.09
N ARG A 147 5.33 -5.68 -9.77
CA ARG A 147 6.23 -5.05 -8.78
C ARG A 147 7.66 -5.58 -8.91
N ASP A 148 7.82 -6.90 -8.96
CA ASP A 148 9.13 -7.54 -8.99
C ASP A 148 9.85 -7.26 -10.33
N ASN A 149 9.11 -7.28 -11.45
CA ASN A 149 9.61 -6.88 -12.77
C ASN A 149 10.05 -5.42 -12.82
N ALA A 150 9.30 -4.51 -12.17
CA ALA A 150 9.68 -3.11 -12.06
C ALA A 150 10.97 -2.94 -11.23
N ALA A 151 11.12 -3.66 -10.12
CA ALA A 151 12.34 -3.65 -9.30
C ALA A 151 13.56 -4.20 -10.06
N ALA A 152 13.38 -5.28 -10.82
CA ALA A 152 14.42 -5.83 -11.69
C ALA A 152 14.83 -4.84 -12.79
N SER A 153 13.85 -4.19 -13.42
CA SER A 153 14.08 -3.16 -14.44
C SER A 153 14.85 -1.96 -13.89
N ALA A 154 14.50 -1.49 -12.69
CA ALA A 154 15.21 -0.41 -12.02
C ALA A 154 16.67 -0.79 -11.69
N THR A 155 16.89 -2.03 -11.24
CA THR A 155 18.24 -2.55 -10.98
C THR A 155 19.08 -2.62 -12.25
N ALA A 156 18.51 -3.12 -13.35
CA ALA A 156 19.17 -3.19 -14.65
C ALA A 156 19.51 -1.79 -15.20
N ALA A 157 18.63 -0.82 -15.01
CA ALA A 157 18.87 0.58 -15.39
C ALA A 157 20.06 1.18 -14.60
N ASN A 158 20.12 0.96 -13.28
CA ASN A 158 21.23 1.41 -12.44
C ASN A 158 22.57 0.77 -12.85
N ALA A 159 22.57 -0.53 -13.17
CA ALA A 159 23.74 -1.22 -13.68
C ALA A 159 24.19 -0.64 -15.03
N SER A 160 23.24 -0.37 -15.93
CA SER A 160 23.53 0.24 -17.23
C SER A 160 24.12 1.64 -17.10
N ALA A 161 23.60 2.46 -16.18
CA ALA A 161 24.15 3.78 -15.86
C ALA A 161 25.60 3.69 -15.33
N THR A 162 25.87 2.72 -14.46
CA THR A 162 27.21 2.48 -13.92
C THR A 162 28.19 2.06 -15.02
N ASN A 163 27.78 1.16 -15.91
CA ASN A 163 28.59 0.71 -17.03
C ASN A 163 28.86 1.83 -18.04
N ALA A 164 27.87 2.71 -18.27
CA ALA A 164 28.05 3.89 -19.11
C ALA A 164 29.09 4.86 -18.52
N ALA A 165 29.01 5.15 -17.23
CA ALA A 165 30.00 6.00 -16.54
C ALA A 165 31.42 5.40 -16.55
N ALA A 166 31.54 4.08 -16.39
CA ALA A 166 32.81 3.38 -16.52
C ALA A 166 33.37 3.46 -17.95
N SER A 167 32.51 3.31 -18.95
CA SER A 167 32.89 3.41 -20.37
C SER A 167 33.35 4.83 -20.74
N GLU A 168 32.67 5.86 -20.22
CA GLU A 168 33.08 7.26 -20.35
C GLU A 168 34.49 7.47 -19.77
N THR A 169 34.74 6.97 -18.55
CA THR A 169 36.05 7.08 -17.90
C THR A 169 37.15 6.36 -18.69
N ALA A 170 36.88 5.16 -19.19
CA ALA A 170 37.81 4.39 -20.01
C ALA A 170 38.13 5.07 -21.35
N ALA A 171 37.12 5.68 -21.99
CA ALA A 171 37.29 6.46 -23.20
C ALA A 171 38.17 7.71 -22.95
N ALA A 172 37.95 8.43 -21.86
CA ALA A 172 38.75 9.59 -21.46
C ALA A 172 40.23 9.20 -21.19
N ALA A 173 40.46 8.07 -20.52
CA ALA A 173 41.80 7.54 -20.30
C ALA A 173 42.49 7.17 -21.62
N SER A 174 41.79 6.48 -22.52
CA SER A 174 42.29 6.10 -23.83
C SER A 174 42.66 7.32 -24.68
N ALA A 175 41.83 8.37 -24.66
CA ALA A 175 42.12 9.64 -25.33
C ALA A 175 43.40 10.31 -24.78
N SER A 176 43.58 10.30 -23.45
CA SER A 176 44.77 10.84 -22.79
C SER A 176 46.04 10.06 -23.19
N THR A 177 45.97 8.72 -23.20
CA THR A 177 47.08 7.86 -23.66
C THR A 177 47.42 8.10 -25.13
N ALA A 178 46.41 8.24 -26.00
CA ALA A 178 46.62 8.53 -27.41
C ALA A 178 47.33 9.89 -27.61
N SER A 179 46.93 10.93 -26.86
CA SER A 179 47.59 12.24 -26.88
C SER A 179 49.05 12.18 -26.41
N ALA A 180 49.33 11.41 -25.36
CA ALA A 180 50.70 11.20 -24.89
C ALA A 180 51.56 10.49 -25.95
N LYS A 181 51.04 9.44 -26.57
CA LYS A 181 51.72 8.71 -27.65
C LYS A 181 51.97 9.57 -28.89
N ALA A 182 51.02 10.44 -29.25
CA ALA A 182 51.22 11.41 -30.32
C ALA A 182 52.38 12.38 -30.00
N SER A 183 52.45 12.87 -28.75
CA SER A 183 53.53 13.75 -28.30
C SER A 183 54.90 13.06 -28.28
N GLU A 184 54.96 11.80 -27.83
CA GLU A 184 56.16 10.95 -27.89
C GLU A 184 56.64 10.71 -29.33
N ALA A 185 55.70 10.49 -30.25
CA ALA A 185 56.00 10.30 -31.68
C ALA A 185 56.58 11.58 -32.31
N VAL A 186 56.02 12.75 -32.00
CA VAL A 186 56.55 14.05 -32.43
C VAL A 186 57.96 14.28 -31.89
N THR A 187 58.20 13.95 -30.62
CA THR A 187 59.53 14.06 -29.99
C THR A 187 60.53 13.14 -30.67
N SER A 188 60.16 11.89 -30.91
CA SER A 188 61.00 10.90 -31.61
C SER A 188 61.33 11.34 -33.04
N ALA A 189 60.35 11.88 -33.77
CA ALA A 189 60.55 12.42 -35.12
C ALA A 189 61.51 13.62 -35.12
N THR A 190 61.38 14.51 -34.14
CA THR A 190 62.28 15.66 -33.96
C THR A 190 63.71 15.20 -33.69
N ASN A 191 63.89 14.25 -32.76
CA ASN A 191 65.20 13.70 -32.44
C ASN A 191 65.86 13.04 -33.66
N ALA A 192 65.10 12.26 -34.44
CA ALA A 192 65.60 11.64 -35.67
C ALA A 192 66.04 12.68 -36.72
N ALA A 193 65.29 13.78 -36.87
CA ALA A 193 65.64 14.88 -37.77
C ALA A 193 66.93 15.61 -37.32
N THR A 194 67.09 15.84 -36.02
CA THR A 194 68.31 16.41 -35.44
C THR A 194 69.50 15.50 -35.69
N SER A 195 69.40 14.21 -35.34
CA SER A 195 70.50 13.24 -35.57
C SER A 195 70.89 13.12 -37.04
N LYS A 196 69.93 13.22 -37.98
CA LYS A 196 70.22 13.26 -39.42
C LYS A 196 71.06 14.51 -39.79
N THR A 197 70.72 15.66 -39.22
CA THR A 197 71.41 16.92 -39.47
C THR A 197 72.83 16.90 -38.90
N ASP A 198 72.98 16.37 -37.68
CA ASP A 198 74.29 16.22 -37.03
C ASP A 198 75.20 15.28 -37.83
N ALA A 199 74.68 14.13 -38.27
CA ALA A 199 75.43 13.18 -39.09
C ALA A 199 75.89 13.78 -40.44
N ALA A 200 75.01 14.55 -41.11
CA ALA A 200 75.37 15.26 -42.35
C ALA A 200 76.47 16.30 -42.11
N THR A 201 76.39 17.03 -40.99
CA THR A 201 77.41 18.01 -40.61
C THR A 201 78.75 17.32 -40.36
N SER A 202 78.79 16.25 -39.56
CA SER A 202 80.01 15.49 -39.29
C SER A 202 80.66 14.93 -40.55
N ALA A 203 79.86 14.45 -41.51
CA ALA A 203 80.37 13.93 -42.79
C ALA A 203 80.98 15.03 -43.68
N SER A 204 80.49 16.28 -43.61
CA SER A 204 81.04 17.39 -44.38
C SER A 204 82.36 17.96 -43.81
N THR A 205 82.62 17.68 -42.53
CA THR A 205 83.81 18.15 -41.80
C THR A 205 84.96 17.14 -41.75
N ALA A 206 84.75 15.91 -42.26
CA ALA A 206 85.73 14.84 -42.32
C ALA A 206 86.41 14.78 -43.70
#